data_AF-A0A533I743-F1
#
_entry.id   AF-A0A533I743-F1
#
_cell.length_a   1.000
_cell.length_b   1.000
_cell.length_c   1.000
_cell.angle_alpha   90.00
_cell.angle_beta   90.00
_cell.angle_gamma   90.00
#
_symmetry.space_group_name_H-M   'P 1'
#
loop_
_entity.id
_entity.type
_entity.pdbx_description
1 polymer ?
#
loop_
_entity_poly.entity_id
_entity_poly.type
_entity_poly.pdbx_seq_one_letter_code
_entity_poly.pdbx_strand_id
1 'polypeptide(L)'
;MQYRQCTETVVGRRGPAHHGRMRVGAGPMIIRLAAAFLCASGVALAQEGEVDTSLVEACLGNVSTAREDGVQMDPRDCIGLAANACMAQPGGDSTAGMINCTSGEIDFWDGLLNEAYQKLMADAQTWTPSGDPRVTQDMAPQAVLRQMQRDWIAYRDSNCDWAARPWEGGTIIGVIRTGCMLDATAGQAIRLRARLNEEEGTR
;
A
#
# COMPACT_ATOMS: atom_id res chain seq x y z
N MET A 1 -24.61 37.16 -8.53
CA MET A 1 -24.67 35.85 -7.84
C MET A 1 -23.30 35.59 -7.26
N GLN A 2 -23.22 35.55 -5.93
CA GLN A 2 -22.02 35.82 -5.14
C GLN A 2 -21.53 34.50 -4.54
N TYR A 3 -20.32 34.08 -4.90
CA TYR A 3 -19.62 32.92 -4.35
C TYR A 3 -19.20 33.26 -2.90
N ARG A 4 -19.63 32.45 -1.92
CA ARG A 4 -19.12 32.54 -0.55
C ARG A 4 -17.86 31.70 -0.43
N GLN A 5 -16.75 32.36 -0.12
CA GLN A 5 -15.51 31.76 0.36
C GLN A 5 -15.65 31.47 1.86
N CYS A 6 -15.24 30.28 2.30
CA CYS A 6 -15.04 29.98 3.71
C CYS A 6 -13.55 30.09 4.02
N THR A 7 -13.15 31.14 4.74
CA THR A 7 -11.84 31.28 5.37
C THR A 7 -12.06 31.30 6.88
N GLU A 8 -11.58 30.28 7.60
CA GLU A 8 -11.47 30.35 9.06
C GLU A 8 -10.00 30.47 9.46
N THR A 9 -9.66 31.65 9.95
CA THR A 9 -8.47 31.95 10.73
C THR A 9 -8.73 31.64 12.20
N VAL A 10 -7.87 30.85 12.85
CA VAL A 10 -7.82 30.75 14.31
C VAL A 10 -6.42 31.14 14.79
N VAL A 11 -6.34 32.20 15.60
CA VAL A 11 -5.13 32.69 16.27
C VAL A 11 -5.36 32.73 17.78
N GLY A 12 -4.35 32.26 18.53
CA GLY A 12 -4.05 32.66 19.92
C GLY A 12 -4.52 31.67 21.00
N ARG A 13 -3.82 31.43 22.12
CA ARG A 13 -2.60 31.98 22.76
C ARG A 13 -2.11 30.94 23.80
N ARG A 14 -0.81 30.99 24.16
CA ARG A 14 -0.16 30.21 25.24
C ARG A 14 -0.41 30.80 26.64
N GLY A 15 -0.38 29.96 27.68
CA GLY A 15 -0.29 30.33 29.11
C GLY A 15 -0.15 29.09 30.04
N PRO A 16 0.43 29.18 31.26
CA PRO A 16 1.52 28.29 31.68
C PRO A 16 1.19 27.19 32.72
N ALA A 17 2.24 26.39 33.00
CA ALA A 17 2.32 25.20 33.84
C ALA A 17 2.17 25.42 35.36
N HIS A 18 1.63 24.42 36.05
CA HIS A 18 1.75 24.26 37.50
C HIS A 18 2.25 22.85 37.86
N HIS A 19 3.38 22.81 38.58
CA HIS A 19 3.94 21.64 39.23
C HIS A 19 3.14 21.27 40.49
N GLY A 20 2.66 20.03 40.56
CA GLY A 20 2.13 19.42 41.76
C GLY A 20 2.98 18.21 42.17
N ARG A 21 3.79 18.37 43.22
CA ARG A 21 4.64 17.32 43.80
C ARG A 21 3.89 16.70 44.99
N MET A 22 3.30 15.51 44.84
CA MET A 22 2.67 14.79 45.94
C MET A 22 3.67 13.90 46.67
N ARG A 23 3.64 13.97 48.01
CA ARG A 23 4.48 13.21 48.94
C ARG A 23 3.88 11.81 49.16
N VAL A 24 4.69 10.77 49.07
CA VAL A 24 4.34 9.38 49.40
C VAL A 24 4.51 9.18 50.90
N GLY A 25 3.42 8.81 51.60
CA GLY A 25 3.44 8.37 52.99
C GLY A 25 3.61 6.86 53.09
N ALA A 26 4.62 6.41 53.83
CA ALA A 26 4.84 5.01 54.16
C ALA A 26 3.92 4.58 55.31
N GLY A 27 3.17 3.49 55.12
CA GLY A 27 2.40 2.81 56.16
C GLY A 27 2.67 1.29 56.10
N PRO A 28 2.76 0.60 57.26
CA PRO A 28 3.26 -0.77 57.31
C PRO A 28 2.23 -1.83 56.88
N MET A 29 2.81 -2.82 56.23
CA MET A 29 2.32 -4.08 55.69
C MET A 29 1.45 -4.89 56.67
N ILE A 30 0.21 -5.18 56.30
CA ILE A 30 -0.59 -6.28 56.87
C ILE A 30 -0.89 -7.26 55.74
N ILE A 31 -0.21 -8.41 55.78
CA ILE A 31 -0.36 -9.52 54.85
C ILE A 31 -1.73 -10.16 55.10
N ARG A 32 -2.65 -10.05 54.13
CA ARG A 32 -3.84 -10.90 54.04
C ARG A 32 -3.72 -11.79 52.82
N LEU A 33 -3.64 -13.10 53.05
CA LEU A 33 -3.78 -14.12 52.01
C LEU A 33 -5.13 -13.93 51.30
N ALA A 34 -5.10 -13.61 50.02
CA ALA A 34 -6.23 -13.71 49.11
C ALA A 34 -5.79 -14.56 47.91
N ALA A 35 -6.40 -15.73 47.76
CA ALA A 35 -6.19 -16.60 46.61
C ALA A 35 -6.78 -15.90 45.36
N ALA A 36 -5.90 -15.39 44.49
CA ALA A 36 -6.27 -14.78 43.24
C ALA A 36 -6.60 -15.87 42.20
N PHE A 37 -7.89 -16.02 41.90
CA PHE A 37 -8.37 -16.82 40.79
C PHE A 37 -8.11 -16.02 39.49
N LEU A 38 -6.99 -16.32 38.81
CA LEU A 38 -6.67 -15.73 37.51
C LEU A 38 -7.64 -16.29 36.46
N CYS A 39 -8.66 -15.51 36.09
CA CYS A 39 -9.31 -15.67 34.80
C CYS A 39 -8.30 -15.22 33.74
N ALA A 40 -7.60 -16.17 33.12
CA ALA A 40 -6.87 -15.92 31.88
C ALA A 40 -7.90 -15.64 30.78
N SER A 41 -8.24 -14.37 30.59
CA SER A 41 -8.92 -13.90 29.39
C SER A 41 -8.01 -14.20 28.21
N GLY A 42 -8.25 -15.31 27.53
CA GLY A 42 -7.59 -15.61 26.27
C GLY A 42 -7.88 -14.47 25.29
N VAL A 43 -6.89 -13.63 25.04
CA VAL A 43 -6.93 -12.71 23.92
C VAL A 43 -6.82 -13.60 22.69
N ALA A 44 -7.94 -13.91 22.06
CA ALA A 44 -7.95 -14.51 20.74
C ALA A 44 -7.36 -13.47 19.78
N LEU A 45 -6.05 -13.54 19.53
CA LEU A 45 -5.47 -12.91 18.37
C LEU A 45 -6.10 -13.64 17.17
N ALA A 46 -6.99 -12.96 16.46
CA ALA A 46 -7.39 -13.41 15.13
C ALA A 46 -6.09 -13.56 14.35
N GLN A 47 -5.71 -14.81 14.07
CA GLN A 47 -4.56 -15.12 13.25
C GLN A 47 -4.99 -14.74 11.83
N GLU A 48 -4.82 -13.47 11.47
CA GLU A 48 -4.93 -13.03 10.09
C GLU A 48 -3.92 -13.86 9.31
N GLY A 49 -4.41 -14.88 8.61
CA GLY A 49 -3.58 -15.76 7.82
C GLY A 49 -2.84 -14.91 6.79
N GLU A 50 -1.52 -14.97 6.84
CA GLU A 50 -0.64 -14.31 5.88
C GLU A 50 -0.93 -14.84 4.48
N VAL A 51 -1.10 -13.93 3.51
CA VAL A 51 -1.35 -14.29 2.12
C VAL A 51 -0.05 -14.86 1.52
N ASP A 52 -0.08 -16.10 1.05
CA ASP A 52 1.09 -16.76 0.44
C ASP A 52 1.39 -16.18 -0.95
N THR A 53 2.37 -15.28 -1.01
CA THR A 53 2.79 -14.58 -2.23
C THR A 53 3.71 -15.41 -3.13
N SER A 54 4.14 -16.60 -2.68
CA SER A 54 5.07 -17.45 -3.44
C SER A 54 4.53 -17.87 -4.80
N LEU A 55 3.21 -17.95 -4.94
CA LEU A 55 2.54 -18.22 -6.22
C LEU A 55 2.76 -17.10 -7.24
N VAL A 56 2.67 -15.84 -6.79
CA VAL A 56 2.90 -14.66 -7.66
C VAL A 56 4.39 -14.56 -8.00
N GLU A 57 5.28 -14.78 -7.02
CA GLU A 57 6.73 -14.79 -7.24
C GLU A 57 7.15 -15.86 -8.25
N ALA A 58 6.68 -17.09 -8.09
CA ALA A 58 6.96 -18.19 -9.01
C ALA A 58 6.42 -17.89 -10.43
N CYS A 59 5.21 -17.33 -10.52
CA CYS A 59 4.64 -16.91 -11.80
C CYS A 59 5.52 -15.85 -12.49
N LEU A 60 5.93 -14.81 -11.76
CA LEU A 60 6.81 -13.76 -12.29
C LEU A 60 8.18 -14.30 -12.72
N GLY A 61 8.72 -15.29 -12.00
CA GLY A 61 9.94 -15.99 -12.40
C GLY A 61 9.78 -16.77 -13.71
N ASN A 62 8.65 -17.45 -13.89
CA ASN A 62 8.35 -18.16 -15.14
C ASN A 62 8.16 -17.20 -16.32
N VAL A 63 7.57 -16.02 -16.09
CA VAL A 63 7.46 -14.98 -17.13
C VAL A 63 8.84 -14.55 -17.63
N SER A 64 9.83 -14.40 -16.73
CA SER A 64 11.20 -14.07 -17.15
C SER A 64 11.85 -15.19 -17.98
N THR A 65 11.70 -16.45 -17.59
CA THR A 65 12.29 -17.58 -18.33
C THR A 65 11.58 -17.86 -19.66
N ALA A 66 10.25 -17.75 -19.70
CA ALA A 66 9.47 -17.95 -20.92
C ALA A 66 9.91 -16.99 -22.05
N ARG A 67 10.23 -15.74 -21.69
CA ARG A 67 10.77 -14.75 -22.65
C ARG A 67 12.08 -15.20 -23.29
N GLU A 68 12.94 -15.90 -22.55
CA GLU A 68 14.21 -16.45 -23.04
C GLU A 68 13.98 -17.63 -23.99
N ASP A 69 12.96 -18.44 -23.72
CA ASP A 69 12.56 -19.61 -24.53
C ASP A 69 11.68 -19.25 -25.75
N GLY A 70 11.40 -17.96 -25.98
CA GLY A 70 10.56 -17.47 -27.08
C GLY A 70 9.06 -17.66 -26.86
N VAL A 71 8.64 -18.02 -25.64
CA VAL A 71 7.24 -18.10 -25.21
C VAL A 71 6.83 -16.78 -24.57
N GLN A 72 5.77 -16.13 -25.09
CA GLN A 72 5.28 -14.88 -24.53
C GLN A 72 4.28 -15.17 -23.41
N MET A 73 4.62 -14.77 -22.18
CA MET A 73 3.72 -14.74 -21.02
C MET A 73 3.57 -13.30 -20.54
N ASP A 74 2.36 -12.83 -20.24
CA ASP A 74 2.14 -11.47 -19.73
C ASP A 74 2.31 -11.51 -18.20
N PRO A 75 3.17 -10.67 -17.59
CA PRO A 75 3.21 -10.52 -16.13
C PRO A 75 1.83 -10.26 -15.48
N ARG A 76 0.86 -9.73 -16.22
CA ARG A 76 -0.53 -9.55 -15.76
C ARG A 76 -1.24 -10.87 -15.47
N ASP A 77 -0.81 -11.98 -16.05
CA ASP A 77 -1.37 -13.30 -15.79
C ASP A 77 -1.07 -13.78 -14.36
N CYS A 78 -0.12 -13.13 -13.67
CA CYS A 78 0.21 -13.41 -12.28
C CYS A 78 -0.70 -12.70 -11.26
N ILE A 79 -1.54 -11.76 -11.70
CA ILE A 79 -2.39 -10.95 -10.82
C ILE A 79 -3.53 -11.82 -10.26
N GLY A 80 -3.70 -11.78 -8.95
CA GLY A 80 -4.75 -12.49 -8.22
C GLY A 80 -4.39 -13.91 -7.82
N LEU A 81 -3.21 -14.44 -8.17
CA LEU A 81 -2.87 -15.84 -7.87
C LEU A 81 -2.85 -16.11 -6.36
N ALA A 82 -2.20 -15.24 -5.58
CA ALA A 82 -2.12 -15.39 -4.13
C ALA A 82 -3.48 -15.10 -3.47
N ALA A 83 -4.17 -14.05 -3.92
CA ALA A 83 -5.50 -13.69 -3.42
C ALA A 83 -6.51 -14.82 -3.64
N ASN A 84 -6.53 -15.42 -4.84
CA ASN A 84 -7.45 -16.53 -5.16
C ASN A 84 -7.13 -17.79 -4.34
N ALA A 85 -5.85 -18.12 -4.17
CA ALA A 85 -5.44 -19.25 -3.33
C ALA A 85 -5.84 -19.03 -1.86
N CYS A 86 -5.70 -17.80 -1.36
CA CYS A 86 -6.16 -17.40 -0.03
C CYS A 86 -7.69 -17.50 0.10
N MET A 87 -8.45 -17.04 -0.89
CA MET A 87 -9.92 -17.11 -0.88
C MET A 87 -10.46 -18.55 -0.89
N ALA A 88 -9.70 -19.50 -1.41
CA ALA A 88 -10.05 -20.92 -1.40
C ALA A 88 -9.90 -21.59 -0.01
N GLN A 89 -9.28 -20.91 0.97
CA GLN A 89 -9.17 -21.39 2.34
C GLN A 89 -10.44 -21.11 3.15
N PRO A 90 -10.71 -21.88 4.23
CA PRO A 90 -11.86 -21.64 5.09
C PRO A 90 -11.95 -20.20 5.60
N GLY A 91 -13.06 -19.51 5.31
CA GLY A 91 -13.30 -18.12 5.71
C GLY A 91 -12.79 -17.07 4.71
N GLY A 92 -11.95 -17.47 3.74
CA GLY A 92 -11.43 -16.59 2.68
C GLY A 92 -12.49 -16.17 1.66
N ASP A 93 -13.58 -16.92 1.53
CA ASP A 93 -14.71 -16.66 0.64
C ASP A 93 -15.75 -15.67 1.21
N SER A 94 -15.63 -15.31 2.50
CA SER A 94 -16.44 -14.25 3.10
C SER A 94 -16.05 -12.88 2.54
N THR A 95 -16.94 -11.88 2.60
CA THR A 95 -16.61 -10.51 2.14
C THR A 95 -15.36 -9.95 2.82
N ALA A 96 -15.21 -10.17 4.13
CA ALA A 96 -14.02 -9.74 4.86
C ALA A 96 -12.78 -10.56 4.45
N GLY A 97 -12.93 -11.87 4.27
CA GLY A 97 -11.87 -12.76 3.79
C GLY A 97 -11.35 -12.34 2.41
N MET A 98 -12.25 -12.08 1.45
CA MET A 98 -11.88 -11.61 0.12
C MET A 98 -11.11 -10.29 0.16
N ILE A 99 -11.56 -9.32 0.97
CA ILE A 99 -10.87 -8.04 1.16
C ILE A 99 -9.46 -8.26 1.72
N ASN A 100 -9.31 -9.12 2.72
CA ASN A 100 -8.03 -9.42 3.35
C ASN A 100 -7.08 -10.13 2.38
N CYS A 101 -7.56 -11.15 1.66
CA CYS A 101 -6.79 -11.88 0.66
C CYS A 101 -6.31 -10.95 -0.46
N THR A 102 -7.18 -10.10 -1.00
CA THR A 102 -6.81 -9.12 -2.02
C THR A 102 -5.84 -8.06 -1.48
N SER A 103 -6.02 -7.60 -0.24
CA SER A 103 -5.13 -6.62 0.39
C SER A 103 -3.71 -7.18 0.58
N GLY A 104 -3.58 -8.44 1.01
CA GLY A 104 -2.26 -9.04 1.16
C GLY A 104 -1.52 -9.20 -0.17
N GLU A 105 -2.22 -9.49 -1.27
CA GLU A 105 -1.57 -9.47 -2.59
C GLU A 105 -1.25 -8.04 -3.07
N ILE A 106 -2.11 -7.05 -2.76
CA ILE A 106 -1.79 -5.62 -3.02
C ILE A 106 -0.47 -5.25 -2.35
N ASP A 107 -0.25 -5.63 -1.09
CA ASP A 107 0.96 -5.30 -0.35
C ASP A 107 2.22 -5.87 -1.03
N PHE A 108 2.13 -7.09 -1.56
CA PHE A 108 3.19 -7.68 -2.37
C PHE A 108 3.49 -6.86 -3.64
N TRP A 109 2.46 -6.53 -4.41
CA TRP A 109 2.62 -5.73 -5.64
C TRP A 109 3.12 -4.32 -5.34
N ASP A 110 2.69 -3.70 -4.24
CA ASP A 110 3.17 -2.38 -3.80
C ASP A 110 4.64 -2.43 -3.38
N GLY A 111 5.08 -3.53 -2.75
CA GLY A 111 6.49 -3.80 -2.48
C GLY A 111 7.33 -3.76 -3.76
N LEU A 112 6.91 -4.52 -4.79
CA LEU A 112 7.57 -4.53 -6.11
C LEU A 112 7.54 -3.16 -6.80
N LEU A 113 6.42 -2.44 -6.70
CA LEU A 113 6.25 -1.10 -7.23
C LEU A 113 7.25 -0.13 -6.61
N ASN A 114 7.34 -0.12 -5.28
CA ASN A 114 8.22 0.78 -4.55
C ASN A 114 9.69 0.45 -4.81
N GLU A 115 10.07 -0.82 -4.84
CA GLU A 115 11.43 -1.23 -5.21
C GLU A 115 11.81 -0.69 -6.60
N ALA A 116 10.93 -0.88 -7.60
CA ALA A 116 11.18 -0.41 -8.95
C ALA A 116 11.24 1.12 -9.04
N TYR A 117 10.32 1.81 -8.33
CA TYR A 117 10.32 3.27 -8.25
C TYR A 117 11.62 3.81 -7.65
N GLN A 118 12.14 3.21 -6.57
CA GLN A 118 13.39 3.67 -5.96
C GLN A 118 14.58 3.50 -6.90
N LYS A 119 14.66 2.39 -7.62
CA LYS A 119 15.71 2.16 -8.64
C LYS A 119 15.64 3.20 -9.77
N LEU A 120 14.46 3.43 -10.34
CA LEU A 120 14.25 4.45 -11.37
C LEU A 120 14.55 5.86 -10.86
N MET A 121 14.19 6.17 -9.61
CA MET A 121 14.50 7.46 -8.99
C MET A 121 16.00 7.66 -8.81
N ALA A 122 16.75 6.62 -8.44
CA ALA A 122 18.19 6.69 -8.32
C ALA A 122 18.85 6.97 -9.68
N ASP A 123 18.42 6.28 -10.74
CA ASP A 123 18.89 6.55 -12.11
C ASP A 123 18.58 7.99 -12.55
N ALA A 124 17.33 8.41 -12.35
CA ALA A 124 16.84 9.73 -12.70
C ALA A 124 17.56 10.89 -11.97
N GLN A 125 18.21 10.63 -10.84
CA GLN A 125 19.05 11.59 -10.11
C GLN A 125 20.44 11.75 -10.71
N THR A 126 20.91 10.80 -11.53
CA THR A 126 22.19 10.90 -12.25
C THR A 126 22.11 11.83 -13.48
N TRP A 127 20.90 12.19 -13.88
CA TRP A 127 20.65 13.04 -15.04
C TRP A 127 21.30 14.41 -14.89
N THR A 128 21.93 14.87 -15.99
CA THR A 128 22.47 16.22 -16.12
C THR A 128 21.77 16.95 -17.27
N PRO A 129 21.47 18.27 -17.15
CA PRO A 129 20.86 19.02 -18.23
C PRO A 129 21.72 18.98 -19.50
N SER A 130 21.07 18.83 -20.66
CA SER A 130 21.75 18.81 -21.96
C SER A 130 22.30 20.16 -22.41
N GLY A 131 21.99 21.24 -21.67
CA GLY A 131 22.27 22.62 -22.08
C GLY A 131 21.27 23.20 -23.09
N ASP A 132 20.26 22.42 -23.51
CA ASP A 132 19.16 22.92 -24.34
C ASP A 132 18.29 23.90 -23.52
N PRO A 133 18.13 25.18 -23.94
CA PRO A 133 17.34 26.16 -23.19
C PRO A 133 15.85 25.83 -23.08
N ARG A 134 15.35 24.85 -23.84
CA ARG A 134 13.98 24.33 -23.73
C ARG A 134 13.80 23.35 -22.57
N VAL A 135 14.89 22.82 -22.02
CA VAL A 135 14.87 21.84 -20.92
C VAL A 135 14.98 22.58 -19.60
N THR A 136 13.88 22.62 -18.86
CA THR A 136 13.79 23.27 -17.56
C THR A 136 13.95 22.25 -16.41
N GLN A 137 14.21 22.73 -15.20
CA GLN A 137 14.48 21.85 -14.05
C GLN A 137 13.28 20.97 -13.65
N ASP A 138 12.06 21.42 -13.90
CA ASP A 138 10.82 20.65 -13.72
C ASP A 138 10.66 19.51 -14.74
N MET A 139 11.39 19.58 -15.86
CA MET A 139 11.50 18.48 -16.82
C MET A 139 12.61 17.47 -16.46
N ALA A 140 13.33 17.69 -15.36
CA ALA A 140 14.30 16.70 -14.88
C ALA A 140 13.61 15.34 -14.65
N PRO A 141 14.19 14.21 -15.09
CA PRO A 141 13.53 12.91 -15.01
C PRO A 141 13.00 12.56 -13.61
N GLN A 142 13.73 12.93 -12.55
CA GLN A 142 13.30 12.71 -11.17
C GLN A 142 12.04 13.50 -10.78
N ALA A 143 11.87 14.71 -11.32
CA ALA A 143 10.69 15.55 -11.07
C ALA A 143 9.48 14.97 -11.82
N VAL A 144 9.68 14.60 -13.09
CA VAL A 144 8.64 13.98 -13.93
C VAL A 144 8.19 12.63 -13.37
N LEU A 145 9.11 11.75 -12.97
CA LEU A 145 8.81 10.44 -12.38
C LEU A 145 8.01 10.58 -11.08
N ARG A 146 8.44 11.50 -10.19
CA ARG A 146 7.72 11.78 -8.94
C ARG A 146 6.31 12.30 -9.19
N GLN A 147 6.15 13.22 -10.14
CA GLN A 147 4.85 13.78 -10.47
C GLN A 147 3.94 12.72 -11.08
N MET A 148 4.44 11.94 -12.04
CA MET A 148 3.72 10.82 -12.65
C MET A 148 3.19 9.85 -11.57
N GLN A 149 4.01 9.50 -10.57
CA GLN A 149 3.52 8.60 -9.52
C GLN A 149 2.46 9.20 -8.60
N ARG A 150 2.54 10.50 -8.30
CA ARG A 150 1.49 11.18 -7.53
C ARG A 150 0.18 11.22 -8.30
N ASP A 151 0.25 11.51 -9.59
CA ASP A 151 -0.92 11.54 -10.46
C ASP A 151 -1.52 10.14 -10.63
N TRP A 152 -0.68 9.11 -10.74
CA TRP A 152 -1.12 7.72 -10.76
C TRP A 152 -1.86 7.31 -9.48
N ILE A 153 -1.36 7.68 -8.30
CA ILE A 153 -2.06 7.40 -7.02
C ILE A 153 -3.46 8.04 -7.02
N ALA A 154 -3.55 9.32 -7.41
CA ALA A 154 -4.84 10.02 -7.48
C ALA A 154 -5.80 9.37 -8.51
N TYR A 155 -5.26 8.95 -9.66
CA TYR A 155 -6.02 8.20 -10.66
C TYR A 155 -6.51 6.86 -10.11
N ARG A 156 -5.63 6.06 -9.49
CA ARG A 156 -5.97 4.76 -8.89
C ARG A 156 -7.12 4.92 -7.91
N ASP A 157 -6.97 5.85 -6.96
CA ASP A 157 -7.94 6.01 -5.88
C ASP A 157 -9.31 6.45 -6.43
N SER A 158 -9.34 7.45 -7.31
CA SER A 158 -10.60 7.92 -7.92
C SER A 158 -11.24 6.91 -8.87
N ASN A 159 -10.43 6.17 -9.64
CA ASN A 159 -10.91 5.11 -10.52
C ASN A 159 -11.52 3.95 -9.72
N CYS A 160 -10.88 3.52 -8.63
CA CYS A 160 -11.37 2.41 -7.83
C CYS A 160 -12.56 2.80 -6.94
N ASP A 161 -12.62 4.05 -6.49
CA ASP A 161 -13.83 4.57 -5.86
C ASP A 161 -14.99 4.61 -6.86
N TRP A 162 -14.75 5.06 -8.10
CA TRP A 162 -15.76 5.06 -9.17
C TRP A 162 -16.26 3.64 -9.49
N ALA A 163 -15.35 2.67 -9.67
CA ALA A 163 -15.69 1.27 -9.94
C ALA A 163 -16.59 0.66 -8.85
N ALA A 164 -16.41 1.08 -7.60
CA ALA A 164 -17.19 0.59 -6.46
C ALA A 164 -18.57 1.27 -6.31
N ARG A 165 -18.78 2.48 -6.86
CA ARG A 165 -20.01 3.25 -6.65
C ARG A 165 -21.32 2.55 -7.03
N PRO A 166 -21.41 1.73 -8.09
CA PRO A 166 -22.64 1.02 -8.42
C PRO A 166 -23.12 0.06 -7.31
N TRP A 167 -22.26 -0.28 -6.36
CA TRP A 167 -22.49 -1.27 -5.31
C TRP A 167 -22.76 -0.66 -3.92
N GLU A 168 -23.05 0.64 -3.87
CA GLU A 168 -23.37 1.35 -2.63
C GLU A 168 -24.51 0.69 -1.83
N GLY A 169 -24.33 0.60 -0.52
CA GLY A 169 -25.29 -0.02 0.41
C GLY A 169 -25.11 -1.52 0.62
N GLY A 170 -24.28 -2.20 -0.18
CA GLY A 170 -23.91 -3.61 0.01
C GLY A 170 -22.50 -3.80 0.57
N THR A 171 -22.21 -4.96 1.18
CA THR A 171 -20.85 -5.29 1.66
C THR A 171 -19.87 -5.54 0.52
N ILE A 172 -20.37 -5.95 -0.66
CA ILE A 172 -19.56 -6.23 -1.86
C ILE A 172 -18.79 -5.01 -2.37
N ILE A 173 -19.19 -3.79 -2.02
CA ILE A 173 -18.50 -2.56 -2.39
C ILE A 173 -17.01 -2.60 -2.03
N GLY A 174 -16.67 -3.17 -0.87
CA GLY A 174 -15.29 -3.32 -0.42
C GLY A 174 -14.49 -4.23 -1.34
N VAL A 175 -15.07 -5.37 -1.75
CA VAL A 175 -14.45 -6.36 -2.65
C VAL A 175 -14.21 -5.77 -4.03
N ILE A 176 -15.18 -5.05 -4.59
CA ILE A 176 -15.03 -4.38 -5.89
C ILE A 176 -13.91 -3.34 -5.86
N ARG A 177 -13.87 -2.54 -4.79
CA ARG A 177 -12.83 -1.54 -4.60
C ARG A 177 -11.46 -2.19 -4.47
N THR A 178 -11.29 -3.20 -3.61
CA THR A 178 -9.99 -3.85 -3.41
C THR A 178 -9.53 -4.61 -4.65
N GLY A 179 -10.42 -5.26 -5.40
CA GLY A 179 -10.09 -5.88 -6.68
C GLY A 179 -9.51 -4.87 -7.68
N CYS A 180 -10.16 -3.71 -7.84
CA CYS A 180 -9.62 -2.64 -8.68
C CYS A 180 -8.24 -2.15 -8.20
N MET A 181 -8.05 -2.02 -6.88
CA MET A 181 -6.77 -1.58 -6.31
C MET A 181 -5.66 -2.59 -6.59
N LEU A 182 -5.94 -3.90 -6.57
CA LEU A 182 -5.01 -4.96 -6.95
C LEU A 182 -4.56 -4.81 -8.40
N ASP A 183 -5.51 -4.75 -9.34
CA ASP A 183 -5.20 -4.63 -10.77
C ASP A 183 -4.38 -3.36 -11.07
N ALA A 184 -4.77 -2.23 -10.48
CA ALA A 184 -4.09 -0.96 -10.71
C ALA A 184 -2.68 -0.94 -10.11
N THR A 185 -2.49 -1.50 -8.92
CA THR A 185 -1.18 -1.55 -8.22
C THR A 185 -0.23 -2.51 -8.92
N ALA A 186 -0.68 -3.71 -9.24
CA ALA A 186 0.10 -4.69 -10.00
C ALA A 186 0.46 -4.16 -11.39
N GLY A 187 -0.50 -3.55 -12.10
CA GLY A 187 -0.26 -2.94 -13.40
C GLY A 187 0.83 -1.86 -13.37
N GLN A 188 0.87 -1.04 -12.32
CA GLN A 188 1.91 -0.02 -12.16
C GLN A 188 3.27 -0.62 -11.77
N ALA A 189 3.29 -1.64 -10.89
CA ALA A 189 4.50 -2.39 -10.57
C ALA A 189 5.13 -2.98 -11.85
N ILE A 190 4.32 -3.65 -12.68
CA ILE A 190 4.75 -4.21 -13.97
C ILE A 190 5.28 -3.11 -14.89
N ARG A 191 4.60 -1.96 -14.98
CA ARG A 191 5.03 -0.83 -15.81
C ARG A 191 6.40 -0.29 -15.41
N LEU A 192 6.64 -0.09 -14.11
CA LEU A 192 7.92 0.43 -13.63
C LEU A 192 9.05 -0.60 -13.77
N ARG A 193 8.77 -1.87 -13.52
CA ARG A 193 9.74 -2.96 -13.72
C ARG A 193 10.14 -3.11 -15.18
N ALA A 194 9.18 -2.99 -16.11
CA ALA A 194 9.48 -3.02 -17.55
C ALA A 194 10.43 -1.88 -17.94
N ARG A 195 10.25 -0.68 -17.38
CA ARG A 195 11.12 0.47 -17.63
C ARG A 195 12.56 0.25 -17.15
N LEU A 196 12.76 -0.43 -16.02
CA LEU A 196 14.11 -0.81 -15.55
C LEU A 196 14.81 -1.75 -16.54
N ASN A 197 14.10 -2.74 -17.06
CA ASN A 197 14.68 -3.72 -17.99
C ASN A 197 15.06 -3.08 -19.35
N GLU A 198 14.35 -2.03 -19.78
CA GLU A 198 14.70 -1.26 -20.98
C GLU A 198 15.99 -0.45 -20.80
N GLU A 199 16.17 0.16 -19.62
CA GLU A 199 17.39 0.92 -19.28
C GLU A 199 18.63 0.02 -19.13
N GLU A 200 18.46 -1.19 -18.61
CA GLU A 200 19.54 -2.18 -18.51
C GLU A 200 19.96 -2.74 -19.88
N GLY A 201 19.02 -2.92 -20.80
CA GLY A 201 19.31 -3.44 -22.15
C GLY A 201 19.88 -2.40 -23.12
N THR A 202 19.88 -1.11 -22.76
CA THR A 202 20.37 0.00 -23.60
C THR A 202 21.71 0.58 -23.15
N ARG A 203 22.25 0.12 -22.02
CA ARG A 203 23.64 0.36 -21.58
C ARG A 203 24.57 -0.75 -22.03
#